data_AF-A0AAU6JMA3-F1
#
_entry.id   AF-A0AAU6JMA3-F1
#
_cell.length_a   1.000
_cell.length_b   1.000
_cell.length_c   1.000
_cell.angle_alpha   90.00
_cell.angle_beta   90.00
_cell.angle_gamma   90.00
#
_symmetry.space_group_name_H-M   'P 1'
#
loop_
_entity.id
_entity.type
_entity.pdbx_description
1 polymer ?
#
loop_
_entity_poly.entity_id
_entity_poly.type
_entity_poly.pdbx_seq_one_letter_code
_entity_poly.pdbx_strand_id
1 'polypeptide(L)'
;MNHAQLTALGRALRVLGEHGDALGGDTADAKLHEIKADLKRALAILDDTVTGSAPTTRCAEHPNGPVDESASDLCLLCETRRRSARRSQQNGTYPQARHTDPDTAPPERTMSRYGVRADRPESQQRWIPEVWTGQNWQLCGTPRRDRQEAERYLSAERRAPRPGIAYRLVHEFTDYEVLRIWGTPMKVDIEPMGNL
;
A
#
# COMPACT_ATOMS: atom_id res chain seq x y z
N MET A 1 -21.84 -9.76 10.60
CA MET A 1 -22.04 -8.37 10.10
C MET A 1 -20.99 -7.43 10.67
N ASN A 2 -20.22 -6.78 9.80
CA ASN A 2 -19.31 -5.70 10.19
C ASN A 2 -20.11 -4.41 10.48
N HIS A 3 -19.68 -3.58 11.44
CA HIS A 3 -20.30 -2.29 11.79
C HIS A 3 -20.47 -1.35 10.59
N ALA A 4 -19.53 -1.39 9.63
CA ALA A 4 -19.62 -0.62 8.40
C ALA A 4 -20.79 -1.08 7.51
N GLN A 5 -21.01 -2.40 7.39
CA GLN A 5 -22.12 -2.97 6.63
C GLN A 5 -23.47 -2.65 7.29
N LEU A 6 -23.54 -2.74 8.62
CA LEU A 6 -24.70 -2.32 9.41
C LEU A 6 -25.07 -0.86 9.16
N THR A 7 -24.08 0.02 9.15
CA THR A 7 -24.27 1.45 8.90
C THR A 7 -24.71 1.72 7.45
N ALA A 8 -24.11 1.03 6.48
CA ALA A 8 -24.48 1.13 5.07
C ALA A 8 -25.91 0.65 4.81
N LEU A 9 -26.30 -0.49 5.38
CA LEU A 9 -27.67 -1.02 5.30
C LEU A 9 -28.67 -0.07 5.95
N GLY A 10 -28.38 0.45 7.15
CA GLY A 10 -29.24 1.40 7.84
C GLY A 10 -29.48 2.70 7.06
N ARG A 11 -28.47 3.18 6.33
CA ARG A 11 -28.63 4.33 5.42
C ARG A 11 -29.48 3.99 4.20
N ALA A 12 -29.23 2.85 3.56
CA ALA A 12 -30.00 2.41 2.40
C ALA A 12 -31.49 2.24 2.73
N LEU A 13 -31.81 1.64 3.89
CA LEU A 13 -33.19 1.47 4.36
C LEU A 13 -33.88 2.81 4.68
N ARG A 14 -33.15 3.80 5.20
CA ARG A 14 -33.70 5.14 5.44
C ARG A 14 -34.07 5.84 4.13
N VAL A 15 -33.19 5.81 3.13
CA VAL A 15 -33.45 6.38 1.80
C VAL A 15 -34.65 5.71 1.14
N LEU A 16 -34.79 4.39 1.28
CA LEU A 16 -35.97 3.67 0.80
C LEU A 16 -37.27 4.08 1.52
N GLY A 17 -37.20 4.35 2.83
CA GLY A 17 -38.33 4.89 3.58
C GLY A 17 -38.76 6.26 3.04
N GLU A 18 -37.81 7.17 2.81
CA GLU A 18 -38.07 8.49 2.22
C GLU A 18 -38.67 8.40 0.81
N HIS A 19 -38.21 7.44 0.01
CA HIS A 19 -38.82 7.15 -1.28
C HIS A 19 -40.25 6.65 -1.14
N GLY A 20 -40.53 5.78 -0.17
CA GLY A 20 -41.86 5.27 0.13
C GLY A 20 -42.84 6.36 0.55
N ASP A 21 -42.40 7.28 1.40
CA ASP A 21 -43.20 8.44 1.82
C ASP A 21 -43.50 9.41 0.67
N ALA A 22 -42.60 9.49 -0.31
CA ALA A 22 -42.74 10.35 -1.48
C ALA A 22 -43.44 9.68 -2.69
N LEU A 23 -43.94 8.44 -2.54
CA LEU A 23 -44.72 7.76 -3.58
C LEU A 23 -46.16 8.30 -3.61
N GLY A 24 -46.59 8.72 -4.79
CA GLY A 24 -47.96 9.13 -5.07
C GLY A 24 -48.39 8.71 -6.49
N GLY A 25 -49.66 8.95 -6.82
CA GLY A 25 -50.22 8.59 -8.14
C GLY A 25 -49.50 9.23 -9.33
N ASP A 26 -48.88 10.39 -9.12
CA ASP A 26 -48.18 11.17 -10.16
C ASP A 26 -46.66 10.93 -10.18
N THR A 27 -46.19 9.84 -9.57
CA THR A 27 -44.76 9.52 -9.54
C THR A 27 -44.26 9.20 -10.94
N ALA A 28 -43.30 9.99 -11.44
CA ALA A 28 -42.70 9.75 -12.75
C ALA A 28 -41.96 8.40 -12.81
N ASP A 29 -42.07 7.71 -13.96
CA ASP A 29 -41.44 6.41 -14.20
C ASP A 29 -39.92 6.39 -13.96
N ALA A 30 -39.23 7.50 -14.26
CA ALA A 30 -37.80 7.64 -13.98
C ALA A 30 -37.49 7.45 -12.47
N LYS A 31 -38.32 8.02 -11.60
CA LYS A 31 -38.19 7.89 -10.15
C LYS A 31 -38.50 6.47 -9.68
N LEU A 32 -39.44 5.77 -10.32
CA LEU A 32 -39.71 4.35 -10.05
C LEU A 32 -38.51 3.46 -10.42
N HIS A 33 -37.81 3.78 -11.51
CA HIS A 33 -36.58 3.09 -11.89
C HIS A 33 -35.42 3.32 -10.91
N GLU A 34 -35.29 4.53 -10.37
CA GLU A 34 -34.33 4.84 -9.31
C GLU A 34 -34.63 4.05 -8.04
N ILE A 35 -35.87 4.08 -7.55
CA ILE A 35 -36.32 3.32 -6.37
C ILE A 35 -36.05 1.81 -6.56
N LYS A 36 -36.33 1.28 -7.74
CA LYS A 36 -36.02 -0.12 -8.09
C LYS A 36 -34.53 -0.42 -7.99
N ALA A 37 -33.66 0.50 -8.42
CA ALA A 37 -32.21 0.32 -8.33
C ALA A 37 -31.74 0.36 -6.87
N ASP A 38 -32.29 1.26 -6.06
CA ASP A 38 -31.98 1.33 -4.62
C ASP A 38 -32.45 0.11 -3.84
N LEU A 39 -33.64 -0.40 -4.15
CA LEU A 39 -34.14 -1.66 -3.57
C LEU A 39 -33.20 -2.83 -3.86
N LYS A 40 -32.73 -2.94 -5.12
CA LYS A 40 -31.76 -3.98 -5.50
C LYS A 40 -30.43 -3.83 -4.79
N ARG A 41 -29.94 -2.59 -4.62
CA ARG A 41 -28.70 -2.32 -3.86
C ARG A 41 -28.84 -2.72 -2.40
N ALA A 42 -29.94 -2.34 -1.76
CA ALA A 42 -30.21 -2.69 -0.36
C ALA A 42 -30.33 -4.21 -0.18
N LEU A 43 -31.01 -4.90 -1.11
CA LEU A 43 -31.13 -6.35 -1.09
C LEU A 43 -29.76 -7.04 -1.24
N ALA A 44 -28.92 -6.57 -2.16
CA ALA A 44 -27.57 -7.13 -2.33
C ALA A 44 -26.72 -6.99 -1.06
N ILE A 45 -26.78 -5.84 -0.39
CA ILE A 45 -26.10 -5.64 0.91
C ILE A 45 -26.64 -6.60 1.96
N LEU A 46 -27.95 -6.83 2.00
CA LEU A 46 -28.57 -7.76 2.93
C LEU A 46 -28.14 -9.21 2.64
N ASP A 47 -28.16 -9.64 1.38
CA ASP A 47 -27.76 -10.99 0.97
C ASP A 47 -26.28 -11.26 1.31
N ASP A 48 -25.40 -10.31 1.03
CA ASP A 48 -23.98 -10.39 1.42
C ASP A 48 -23.81 -10.51 2.94
N THR A 49 -24.70 -9.90 3.72
CA THR A 49 -24.65 -9.98 5.20
C THR A 49 -25.22 -11.27 5.77
N VAL A 50 -26.24 -11.85 5.14
CA VAL A 50 -26.88 -13.10 5.57
C VAL A 50 -26.05 -14.32 5.17
N THR A 51 -25.39 -14.26 4.00
CA THR A 51 -24.56 -15.36 3.48
C THR A 51 -23.10 -15.29 3.95
N GLY A 52 -22.63 -14.13 4.43
CA GLY A 52 -21.27 -13.95 4.93
C GLY A 52 -21.01 -14.66 6.26
N SER A 53 -19.80 -15.20 6.43
CA SER A 53 -19.36 -15.78 7.70
C SER A 53 -19.37 -14.72 8.82
N ALA A 54 -19.72 -15.15 10.04
CA ALA A 54 -19.66 -14.26 11.20
C ALA A 54 -18.25 -13.67 11.33
N PRO A 55 -18.11 -12.34 11.51
CA PRO A 55 -16.81 -11.71 11.62
C PRO A 55 -16.08 -12.27 12.85
N THR A 56 -14.84 -12.70 12.66
CA THR A 56 -13.99 -13.24 13.73
C THR A 56 -13.48 -12.14 14.65
N THR A 57 -13.40 -10.89 14.17
CA THR A 57 -13.00 -9.72 14.97
C THR A 57 -14.11 -8.67 15.02
N ARG A 58 -14.05 -7.77 16.01
CA ARG A 58 -14.96 -6.62 16.12
C ARG A 58 -14.43 -5.36 15.40
N CYS A 59 -13.35 -5.49 14.64
CA CYS A 59 -12.72 -4.38 13.94
C CYS A 59 -13.41 -4.11 12.58
N ALA A 60 -13.69 -2.83 12.31
CA ALA A 60 -14.30 -2.41 11.05
C ALA A 60 -13.38 -2.58 9.83
N GLU A 61 -12.06 -2.43 10.02
CA GLU A 61 -11.07 -2.60 8.94
C GLU A 61 -10.80 -4.08 8.63
N HIS A 62 -10.87 -4.96 9.64
CA HIS A 62 -10.46 -6.36 9.52
C HIS A 62 -11.48 -7.34 10.13
N PRO A 63 -12.72 -7.41 9.60
CA PRO A 63 -13.78 -8.23 10.18
C PRO A 63 -13.42 -9.73 10.24
N ASN A 64 -12.60 -10.22 9.30
CA ASN A 64 -12.14 -11.61 9.22
C ASN A 64 -10.64 -11.75 9.54
N GLY A 65 -10.07 -10.78 10.27
CA GLY A 65 -8.66 -10.79 10.65
C GLY A 65 -8.32 -11.86 11.69
N PRO A 66 -7.01 -12.10 11.93
CA PRO A 66 -6.55 -12.94 13.03
C PRO A 66 -6.99 -12.36 14.38
N VAL A 67 -7.44 -13.25 15.26
CA VAL A 67 -8.03 -12.90 16.56
C VAL A 67 -6.95 -12.78 17.64
N ASP A 68 -7.01 -11.71 18.42
CA ASP A 68 -6.24 -11.55 19.66
C ASP A 68 -7.20 -11.29 20.83
N GLU A 69 -7.30 -12.23 21.76
CA GLU A 69 -8.20 -12.15 22.94
C GLU A 69 -7.84 -10.98 23.87
N SER A 70 -6.60 -10.52 23.83
CA SER A 70 -6.13 -9.39 24.64
C SER A 70 -6.39 -8.03 23.99
N ALA A 71 -6.88 -8.00 22.74
CA ALA A 71 -7.24 -6.78 22.03
C ALA A 71 -8.68 -6.35 22.30
N SER A 72 -8.93 -5.05 22.46
CA SER A 72 -10.30 -4.51 22.70
C SER A 72 -11.30 -4.89 21.61
N ASP A 73 -10.83 -4.91 20.36
CA ASP A 73 -11.66 -5.15 19.18
C ASP A 73 -11.41 -6.56 18.61
N LEU A 74 -10.75 -7.43 19.38
CA LEU A 74 -10.33 -8.78 19.00
C LEU A 74 -9.42 -8.87 17.76
N CYS A 75 -8.96 -7.74 17.22
CA CYS A 75 -8.17 -7.70 15.99
C CYS A 75 -6.67 -7.60 16.28
N LEU A 76 -5.92 -8.66 15.96
CA LEU A 76 -4.47 -8.72 16.15
C LEU A 76 -3.73 -7.65 15.34
N LEU A 77 -4.17 -7.34 14.11
CA LEU A 77 -3.50 -6.39 13.23
C LEU A 77 -3.55 -4.96 13.79
N CYS A 78 -4.76 -4.52 14.19
CA CYS A 78 -4.95 -3.20 14.78
C CYS A 78 -4.31 -3.11 16.17
N GLU A 79 -4.34 -4.20 16.95
CA GLU A 79 -3.67 -4.23 18.26
C GLU A 79 -2.14 -4.19 18.13
N THR A 80 -1.56 -4.91 17.15
CA THR A 80 -0.12 -4.84 16.85
C THR A 80 0.28 -3.42 16.47
N ARG A 81 -0.52 -2.74 15.64
CA ARG A 81 -0.30 -1.32 15.30
C ARG A 81 -0.37 -0.42 16.55
N ARG A 82 -1.38 -0.61 17.42
CA ARG A 82 -1.52 0.14 18.69
C ARG A 82 -0.33 -0.10 19.63
N ARG A 83 0.13 -1.34 19.80
CA ARG A 83 1.29 -1.70 20.63
C ARG A 83 2.58 -1.09 20.10
N SER A 84 2.80 -1.10 18.79
CA SER A 84 3.95 -0.45 18.16
C SER A 84 3.94 1.07 18.41
N ALA A 85 2.78 1.72 18.29
CA ALA A 85 2.63 3.14 18.59
C ALA A 85 2.87 3.47 20.08
N ARG A 86 2.42 2.61 21.01
CA ARG A 86 2.71 2.77 22.45
C ARG A 86 4.21 2.60 22.74
N ARG A 87 4.85 1.61 22.10
CA ARG A 87 6.30 1.37 22.24
C ARG A 87 7.12 2.54 21.70
N SER A 88 6.74 3.14 20.58
CA SER A 88 7.43 4.33 20.05
C SER A 88 7.23 5.56 20.93
N GLN A 89 6.06 5.72 21.56
CA GLN A 89 5.82 6.80 22.53
C GLN A 89 6.63 6.60 23.82
N GLN A 90 6.70 5.38 24.35
CA GLN A 90 7.52 5.06 25.53
C GLN A 90 9.02 5.19 25.25
N ASN A 91 9.48 4.80 24.06
CA ASN A 91 10.87 5.00 23.62
C ASN A 91 11.17 6.45 23.19
N GLY A 92 10.15 7.31 23.11
CA GLY A 92 10.29 8.76 22.86
C GLY A 92 10.91 9.53 24.02
N THR A 93 11.13 8.87 25.17
CA THR A 93 12.00 9.35 26.25
C THR A 93 13.30 8.54 26.16
N TYR A 94 14.33 9.08 25.50
CA TYR A 94 15.66 8.49 25.37
C TYR A 94 16.16 7.85 26.69
N PRO A 95 16.68 6.61 26.66
CA PRO A 95 17.97 6.31 27.26
C PRO A 95 19.03 6.59 26.20
N GLN A 96 20.04 7.35 26.61
CA GLN A 96 21.25 7.53 25.84
C GLN A 96 21.87 6.20 25.43
N ALA A 97 22.73 6.32 24.41
CA ALA A 97 23.72 5.35 24.00
C ALA A 97 24.09 4.36 25.11
N ARG A 98 24.06 3.07 24.77
CA ARG A 98 24.72 2.02 25.55
C ARG A 98 26.10 2.53 25.97
N HIS A 99 26.42 2.37 27.24
CA HIS A 99 27.75 2.58 27.80
C HIS A 99 28.79 2.08 26.80
N THR A 100 29.50 3.04 26.21
CA THR A 100 30.72 2.79 25.45
C THR A 100 31.82 2.87 26.49
N ASP A 101 32.66 1.84 26.53
CA ASP A 101 33.90 1.81 27.31
C ASP A 101 34.69 3.12 27.12
N PRO A 102 35.33 3.70 28.15
CA PRO A 102 35.99 5.01 28.03
C PRO A 102 37.25 5.01 27.16
N ASP A 103 37.71 3.84 26.69
CA ASP A 103 38.94 3.71 25.88
C ASP A 103 38.72 3.57 24.36
N THR A 104 37.48 3.67 23.86
CA THR A 104 37.23 3.66 22.41
C THR A 104 36.79 5.03 21.94
N ALA A 105 37.75 5.81 21.43
CA ALA A 105 37.45 7.03 20.69
C ALA A 105 36.41 6.72 19.59
N PRO A 106 35.31 7.50 19.46
CA PRO A 106 34.32 7.27 18.43
C PRO A 106 35.01 7.33 17.05
N PRO A 107 34.79 6.37 16.14
CA PRO A 107 35.31 6.51 14.79
C PRO A 107 34.70 7.76 14.19
N GLU A 108 35.57 8.66 13.73
CA GLU A 108 35.18 9.91 13.09
C GLU A 108 34.23 9.57 11.93
N ARG A 109 32.99 10.04 12.03
CA ARG A 109 31.93 9.75 11.07
C ARG A 109 32.26 10.46 9.76
N THR A 110 33.01 9.79 8.91
CA THR A 110 33.28 10.27 7.55
C THR A 110 31.96 10.30 6.80
N MET A 111 31.51 11.48 6.39
CA MET A 111 30.29 11.62 5.60
C MET A 111 30.46 10.91 4.25
N SER A 112 29.63 9.90 3.99
CA SER A 112 29.53 9.33 2.65
C SER A 112 29.09 10.43 1.67
N ARG A 113 29.74 10.48 0.51
CA ARG A 113 29.48 11.47 -0.57
C ARG A 113 28.03 11.48 -1.06
N TYR A 114 27.24 10.47 -0.69
CA TYR A 114 25.79 10.42 -0.87
C TYR A 114 25.15 10.44 0.52
N GLY A 115 24.48 11.55 0.85
CA GLY A 115 23.90 11.77 2.16
C GLY A 115 22.83 10.76 2.52
N VAL A 116 22.80 10.34 3.78
CA VAL A 116 21.67 9.62 4.38
C VAL A 116 20.49 10.59 4.42
N ARG A 117 19.47 10.37 3.58
CA ARG A 117 18.27 11.21 3.51
C ARG A 117 17.20 10.67 4.45
N ALA A 118 16.38 11.60 4.95
CA ALA A 118 15.49 11.48 6.11
C ALA A 118 14.54 10.27 6.14
N ASP A 119 14.02 10.00 7.34
CA ASP A 119 13.13 8.90 7.80
C ASP A 119 11.79 8.72 7.04
N ARG A 120 11.57 9.45 5.94
CA ARG A 120 10.41 9.33 5.07
C ARG A 120 10.83 9.47 3.61
N PRO A 121 10.86 8.39 2.81
CA PRO A 121 11.18 8.48 1.40
C PRO A 121 10.12 9.33 0.69
N GLU A 122 10.55 10.38 -0.01
CA GLU A 122 9.67 11.13 -0.92
C GLU A 122 9.23 10.19 -2.06
N SER A 123 7.96 10.29 -2.48
CA SER A 123 7.46 9.51 -3.61
C SER A 123 8.24 9.88 -4.87
N GLN A 124 8.90 8.89 -5.48
CA GLN A 124 9.68 9.14 -6.69
C GLN A 124 8.82 8.77 -7.89
N GLN A 125 8.24 9.77 -8.54
CA GLN A 125 7.66 9.62 -9.88
C GLN A 125 8.77 9.30 -10.86
N ARG A 126 8.66 8.15 -11.54
CA ARG A 126 9.64 7.69 -12.52
C ARG A 126 8.95 7.27 -13.81
N TRP A 127 9.54 7.63 -14.92
CA TRP A 127 9.11 7.31 -16.28
C TRP A 127 10.04 6.24 -16.85
N ILE A 128 9.51 5.05 -17.08
CA ILE A 128 10.26 3.86 -17.51
C ILE A 128 10.03 3.64 -19.01
N PRO A 129 11.07 3.81 -19.86
CA PRO A 129 10.98 3.46 -21.26
C PRO A 129 11.10 1.94 -21.44
N GLU A 130 10.13 1.35 -22.15
CA GLU A 130 10.10 -0.07 -22.46
C GLU A 130 10.02 -0.31 -23.96
N VAL A 131 10.62 -1.42 -24.40
CA VAL A 131 10.61 -1.93 -25.77
C VAL A 131 9.93 -3.29 -25.81
N TRP A 132 9.21 -3.55 -26.90
CA TRP A 132 8.65 -4.86 -27.18
C TRP A 132 9.68 -5.74 -27.88
N THR A 133 10.01 -6.88 -27.27
CA THR A 133 10.98 -7.85 -27.81
C THR A 133 10.37 -8.88 -28.76
N GLY A 134 9.04 -8.86 -28.96
CA GLY A 134 8.29 -9.90 -29.65
C GLY A 134 7.53 -10.84 -28.71
N GLN A 135 7.93 -10.91 -27.43
CA GLN A 135 7.31 -11.78 -26.43
C GLN A 135 6.91 -11.04 -25.15
N ASN A 136 7.72 -10.08 -24.70
CA ASN A 136 7.46 -9.29 -23.51
C ASN A 136 7.95 -7.85 -23.65
N TRP A 137 7.43 -7.00 -22.76
CA TRP A 137 7.94 -5.65 -22.59
C TRP A 137 9.19 -5.70 -21.70
N GLN A 138 10.26 -5.10 -22.16
CA GLN A 138 11.53 -5.01 -21.44
C GLN A 138 11.98 -3.57 -21.33
N LEU A 139 12.61 -3.23 -20.22
CA LEU A 139 13.21 -1.93 -19.98
C LEU A 139 14.34 -1.69 -20.99
N CYS A 140 14.25 -0.60 -21.75
CA CYS A 140 15.19 -0.29 -22.83
C CYS A 140 16.13 0.88 -22.52
N GLY A 141 16.25 1.25 -21.24
CA GLY A 141 17.13 2.32 -20.78
C GLY A 141 16.88 2.64 -19.31
N THR A 142 17.67 3.54 -18.73
CA THR A 142 17.47 3.93 -17.33
C THR A 142 16.15 4.70 -17.14
N PRO A 143 15.41 4.49 -16.05
CA PRO A 143 14.23 5.29 -15.71
C PRO A 143 14.56 6.78 -15.62
N ARG A 144 13.60 7.64 -15.98
CA ARG A 144 13.73 9.10 -16.02
C ARG A 144 12.85 9.74 -14.96
N ARG A 145 13.22 10.94 -14.52
CA ARG A 145 12.41 11.72 -13.56
C ARG A 145 11.36 12.57 -14.26
N ASP A 146 11.65 12.99 -15.49
CA ASP A 146 10.73 13.80 -16.31
C ASP A 146 10.19 12.99 -17.50
N ARG A 147 8.91 13.22 -17.81
CA ARG A 147 8.21 12.62 -18.94
C ARG A 147 8.83 13.06 -20.26
N GLN A 148 9.12 14.35 -20.42
CA GLN A 148 9.64 14.88 -21.69
C GLN A 148 11.05 14.35 -21.99
N GLU A 149 11.85 14.11 -20.94
CA GLU A 149 13.14 13.46 -21.07
C GLU A 149 12.99 12.01 -21.57
N ALA A 150 12.04 11.26 -21.03
CA ALA A 150 11.78 9.89 -21.46
C ALA A 150 11.22 9.79 -22.88
N GLU A 151 10.33 10.71 -23.27
CA GLU A 151 9.80 10.79 -24.64
C GLU A 151 10.88 11.15 -25.66
N ARG A 152 11.80 12.06 -25.30
CA ARG A 152 12.98 12.37 -26.13
C ARG A 152 13.89 11.16 -26.30
N TYR A 153 14.09 10.38 -25.23
CA TYR A 153 14.87 9.14 -25.29
C TYR A 153 14.23 8.11 -26.24
N LEU A 154 12.93 7.83 -26.10
CA LEU A 154 12.23 6.91 -26.99
C LEU A 154 12.23 7.39 -28.45
N SER A 155 12.19 8.71 -28.66
CA SER A 155 12.30 9.30 -30.00
C SER A 155 13.68 9.09 -30.62
N ALA A 156 14.75 9.13 -29.81
CA ALA A 156 16.11 8.82 -30.26
C ALA A 156 16.28 7.33 -30.56
N GLU A 157 15.75 6.45 -29.71
CA GLU A 157 15.76 4.99 -29.90
C GLU A 157 15.09 4.56 -31.20
N ARG A 158 13.95 5.18 -31.55
CA ARG A 158 13.27 4.94 -32.84
C ARG A 158 14.09 5.33 -34.06
N ARG A 159 15.10 6.20 -33.90
CA ARG A 159 16.01 6.64 -34.96
C ARG A 159 17.34 5.88 -34.94
N ALA A 160 17.52 4.95 -34.00
CA ALA A 160 18.72 4.15 -33.90
C ALA A 160 18.84 3.17 -35.09
N PRO A 161 20.05 2.66 -35.40
CA PRO A 161 20.26 1.74 -36.52
C PRO A 161 19.46 0.43 -36.42
N ARG A 162 19.03 0.04 -35.22
CA ARG A 162 18.24 -1.16 -34.94
C ARG A 162 17.10 -0.81 -33.98
N PRO A 163 16.01 -0.18 -34.46
CA PRO A 163 14.90 0.16 -33.60
C PRO A 163 14.14 -1.11 -33.18
N GLY A 164 13.62 -1.08 -31.96
CA GLY A 164 12.69 -2.11 -31.47
C GLY A 164 11.34 -2.04 -32.18
N ILE A 165 10.60 -3.15 -32.11
CA ILE A 165 9.31 -3.33 -32.81
C ILE A 165 8.27 -2.31 -32.34
N ALA A 166 8.21 -2.09 -31.03
CA ALA A 166 7.34 -1.10 -30.42
C ALA A 166 7.99 -0.56 -29.14
N TYR A 167 7.64 0.67 -28.80
CA TYR A 167 8.08 1.33 -27.58
C TYR A 167 6.88 1.86 -26.82
N ARG A 168 6.92 1.77 -25.48
CA ARG A 168 5.95 2.41 -24.60
C ARG A 168 6.65 3.10 -23.45
N LEU A 169 5.93 4.02 -22.81
CA LEU A 169 6.39 4.71 -21.63
C LEU A 169 5.46 4.35 -20.47
N VAL A 170 6.04 3.80 -19.41
CA VAL A 170 5.32 3.41 -18.20
C VAL A 170 5.59 4.43 -17.10
N HIS A 171 4.54 4.87 -16.42
CA HIS A 171 4.66 5.73 -15.25
C HIS A 171 4.64 4.86 -14.00
N GLU A 172 5.77 4.79 -13.30
CA GLU A 172 5.88 4.12 -12.00
C GLU A 172 5.87 5.16 -10.89
N PHE A 173 4.97 4.96 -9.93
CA PHE A 173 4.94 5.68 -8.67
C PHE A 173 5.42 4.72 -7.59
N THR A 174 6.65 4.92 -7.11
CA THR A 174 7.17 4.15 -5.97
C THR A 174 7.09 4.99 -4.70
N ASP A 175 6.32 4.50 -3.73
CA ASP A 175 6.14 5.11 -2.41
C ASP A 175 7.38 4.90 -1.50
N TYR A 176 8.37 4.15 -1.99
CA TYR A 176 9.56 3.76 -1.23
C TYR A 176 10.76 3.52 -2.17
N GLU A 177 11.94 3.97 -1.75
CA GLU A 177 13.22 3.70 -2.42
C GLU A 177 13.83 2.40 -1.88
N VAL A 178 14.07 1.40 -2.74
CA VAL A 178 14.84 0.21 -2.36
C VAL A 178 16.33 0.55 -2.45
N LEU A 179 16.90 1.02 -1.35
CA LEU A 179 18.36 1.16 -1.21
C LEU A 179 18.99 -0.23 -0.98
N ARG A 180 19.78 -0.71 -1.96
CA ARG A 180 20.75 -1.79 -1.70
C ARG A 180 21.97 -1.18 -1.02
N ILE A 181 22.00 -1.29 0.30
CA ILE A 181 23.14 -0.88 1.11
C ILE A 181 24.20 -1.99 0.98
N TRP A 182 25.32 -1.72 0.31
CA TRP A 182 26.53 -2.52 0.49
C TRP A 182 27.22 -1.96 1.73
N GLY A 183 27.00 -2.61 2.87
CA GLY A 183 27.79 -2.35 4.08
C GLY A 183 29.23 -2.86 3.94
N THR A 184 30.09 -2.50 4.89
CA THR A 184 31.43 -3.09 5.02
C THR A 184 31.30 -4.62 5.09
N PRO A 185 32.04 -5.39 4.27
CA PRO A 185 31.89 -6.84 4.24
C PRO A 185 32.18 -7.40 5.63
N MET A 186 31.17 -8.05 6.24
CA MET A 186 31.42 -8.89 7.41
C MET A 186 32.12 -10.15 6.91
N LYS A 187 33.37 -10.35 7.34
CA LYS A 187 34.04 -11.63 7.18
C LYS A 187 33.34 -12.62 8.10
N VAL A 188 32.47 -13.44 7.52
CA VAL A 188 31.92 -14.61 8.20
C VAL A 188 32.93 -15.72 7.95
N ASP A 189 33.60 -16.21 9.00
CA ASP A 189 34.40 -17.42 8.85
C ASP A 189 33.43 -18.55 8.49
N ILE A 190 33.71 -19.22 7.38
CA ILE A 190 32.95 -20.39 6.93
C ILE A 190 33.15 -21.44 8.00
N GLU A 191 32.09 -21.72 8.77
CA GLU A 191 32.06 -22.87 9.66
C GLU A 191 32.40 -24.10 8.81
N PRO A 192 33.43 -24.90 9.17
CA PRO A 192 33.80 -26.03 8.37
C PRO A 192 32.61 -26.98 8.35
N MET A 193 31.94 -27.09 7.20
CA MET A 193 31.06 -28.23 6.96
C MET A 193 31.94 -29.47 7.08
N GLY A 194 31.90 -30.06 8.27
CA GLY A 194 32.54 -31.33 8.56
C GLY A 194 31.98 -32.35 7.61
N ASN A 195 32.84 -32.86 6.75
CA ASN A 195 32.68 -34.18 6.17
C ASN A 195 32.61 -35.19 7.32
N LEU A 196 31.43 -35.77 7.52
CA LEU A 196 31.21 -37.11 8.06
C LEU A 196 30.07 -37.75 7.27
#